data_AF-A0AAU8HT06-F1
#
_entry.id   AF-A0AAU8HT06-F1
#
_cell.length_a   1.000
_cell.length_b   1.000
_cell.length_c   1.000
_cell.angle_alpha   90.00
_cell.angle_beta   90.00
_cell.angle_gamma   90.00
#
_symmetry.space_group_name_H-M   'P 1'
#
loop_
_entity.id
_entity.type
_entity.pdbx_description
1 polymer ?
#
loop_
_entity_poly.entity_id
_entity_poly.type
_entity_poly.pdbx_seq_one_letter_code
_entity_poly.pdbx_strand_id
1 'polypeptide(L)' 'MYVVCKDHLYEAIDDFVDVYEMPPDLYRLGEVTFTDWAQPSYCDMCSNPPVYLVV' A
#
# COMPACT_ATOMS: atom_id res chain seq x y z
N MET A 1 -6.95 3.18 1.00
CA MET A 1 -6.27 1.87 0.87
C MET A 1 -5.41 1.90 -0.37
N TYR A 2 -4.09 1.96 -0.19
CA TYR A 2 -3.12 2.09 -1.28
C TYR A 2 -2.22 0.87 -1.30
N VAL A 3 -1.96 0.33 -2.50
CA VAL A 3 -1.05 -0.80 -2.65
C VAL A 3 0.12 -0.33 -3.48
N VAL A 4 1.29 -0.25 -2.85
CA VAL A 4 2.43 0.47 -3.40
C VAL A 4 3.73 -0.32 -3.31
N CYS A 5 4.65 -0.02 -4.23
CA CYS A 5 6.01 -0.52 -4.17
C CYS A 5 6.81 0.21 -3.08
N LYS A 6 8.03 -0.26 -2.80
CA LYS A 6 8.88 0.33 -1.76
C LYS A 6 9.20 1.82 -2.01
N ASP A 7 9.34 2.21 -3.27
CA ASP A 7 9.65 3.59 -3.66
C ASP A 7 8.48 4.55 -3.41
N HIS A 8 7.25 4.15 -3.73
CA HIS A 8 6.05 4.99 -3.56
C HIS A 8 5.39 4.85 -2.18
N LEU A 9 6.03 4.13 -1.25
CA LEU A 9 5.49 3.94 0.10
C LEU A 9 5.33 5.27 0.84
N TYR A 10 6.36 6.11 0.81
CA TYR A 10 6.36 7.39 1.50
C TYR A 10 5.28 8.33 0.95
N GLU A 11 5.16 8.39 -0.37
CA GLU A 11 4.16 9.23 -1.04
C GLU A 11 2.73 8.79 -0.68
N ALA A 12 2.46 7.48 -0.64
CA ALA A 12 1.15 6.97 -0.24
C ALA A 12 0.84 7.21 1.25
N ILE A 13 1.85 7.19 2.13
CA ILE A 13 1.66 7.51 3.55
C ILE A 13 1.33 8.99 3.72
N ASP A 14 2.09 9.87 3.08
CA ASP A 14 1.86 11.32 3.16
C ASP A 14 0.46 11.65 2.65
N ASP A 15 0.07 11.14 1.47
CA ASP A 15 -1.28 11.34 0.90
C ASP A 15 -2.38 10.81 1.82
N PHE A 16 -2.16 9.65 2.45
CA PHE A 16 -3.12 9.09 3.40
C PHE A 16 -3.26 9.97 4.65
N VAL A 17 -2.15 10.43 5.24
CA VAL A 17 -2.18 11.31 6.42
C VAL A 17 -2.83 12.64 6.08
N ASP A 18 -2.59 13.19 4.89
CA ASP A 18 -3.21 14.43 4.44
C ASP A 18 -4.73 14.28 4.25
N VAL A 19 -5.19 13.14 3.72
CA VAL A 19 -6.63 12.89 3.45
C VAL A 19 -7.40 12.48 4.71
N TYR A 20 -6.82 11.60 5.53
CA TYR A 20 -7.50 10.97 6.65
C TYR A 20 -7.12 11.57 8.01
N GLU A 21 -6.14 12.48 8.05
CA GLU A 21 -5.60 13.13 9.27
C GLU A 21 -5.17 12.13 10.35
N MET A 22 -4.87 10.88 9.96
CA MET A 22 -4.55 9.78 10.85
C MET A 22 -3.41 8.92 10.28
N PRO A 23 -2.60 8.30 11.16
CA PRO A 23 -1.55 7.40 10.70
C PRO A 23 -2.16 6.16 10.02
N PRO A 24 -1.65 5.76 8.85
CA PRO A 24 -2.08 4.52 8.21
C PRO A 24 -1.46 3.29 8.86
N ASP A 25 -2.15 2.16 8.74
CA ASP A 25 -1.62 0.83 9.01
C ASP A 25 -0.89 0.28 7.78
N LEU A 26 0.29 -0.28 8.01
CA LEU A 26 1.24 -0.62 6.97
C LEU A 26 1.55 -2.12 7.00
N TYR A 27 1.07 -2.84 6.00
CA TYR A 27 1.21 -4.29 5.88
C TYR A 27 2.12 -4.67 4.73
N ARG A 28 2.95 -5.70 4.92
CA ARG A 28 3.88 -6.19 3.90
C ARG A 28 3.32 -7.43 3.22
N LEU A 29 3.07 -7.32 1.92
CA LEU A 29 2.36 -8.32 1.12
C LEU A 29 3.09 -9.67 1.03
N GLY A 30 4.39 -9.73 1.33
CA GLY A 30 5.18 -10.96 1.32
C GLY A 30 4.98 -11.88 2.53
N GLU A 31 4.36 -11.40 3.61
CA GLU A 31 4.24 -12.14 4.88
C GLU A 31 2.78 -12.49 5.25
N VAL A 32 1.81 -11.96 4.50
CA VAL A 32 0.38 -12.16 4.76
C VAL A 32 -0.30 -12.71 3.51
N THR A 33 -0.69 -13.98 3.58
CA THR A 33 -1.60 -14.59 2.59
C THR A 33 -3.01 -14.09 2.87
N PHE A 34 -3.42 -13.02 2.18
CA PHE A 34 -4.81 -12.57 2.21
C PHE A 34 -5.68 -13.63 1.52
N THR A 35 -6.52 -14.34 2.28
CA THR A 35 -7.38 -15.40 1.76
C THR A 35 -8.60 -14.87 0.99
N ASP A 36 -8.98 -13.62 1.20
CA ASP A 36 -10.25 -13.05 0.70
C ASP A 36 -10.07 -11.75 -0.12
N TRP A 37 -8.85 -11.24 -0.24
CA TRP A 37 -8.60 -9.97 -0.93
C TRP A 37 -7.68 -10.16 -2.12
N ALA A 38 -8.20 -9.85 -3.32
CA ALA A 38 -7.44 -9.85 -4.56
C ALA A 38 -6.43 -8.70 -4.53
N GLN A 39 -5.28 -8.98 -3.95
CA GLN A 39 -4.15 -8.06 -3.87
C GLN A 39 -3.86 -7.53 -5.28
N PRO A 40 -3.93 -6.21 -5.51
CA PRO A 40 -3.68 -5.67 -6.84
C PRO A 40 -2.26 -6.05 -7.26
N SER A 41 -2.11 -6.41 -8.53
CA SER A 41 -0.88 -6.99 -9.06
C SER A 41 0.22 -5.94 -9.30
N TYR A 42 -0.12 -4.67 -9.21
CA TYR A 42 0.73 -3.52 -9.53
C TYR A 42 0.51 -2.40 -8.52
N CYS A 43 1.54 -1.58 -8.34
CA CYS A 43 1.50 -0.38 -7.52
C CYS A 43 0.50 0.64 -8.09
N ASP A 44 -0.28 1.31 -7.25
CA ASP A 44 -1.22 2.36 -7.71
C ASP A 44 -0.50 3.51 -8.44
N MET A 45 0.73 3.80 -8.04
CA MET A 45 1.57 4.86 -8.63
C MET A 45 2.45 4.39 -9.80
N CYS A 46 2.65 3.09 -10.00
CA CYS A 46 3.53 2.59 -11.06
C CYS A 46 3.30 1.12 -11.42
N SER A 47 3.84 0.68 -12.56
CA SER A 47 3.67 -0.70 -13.01
C SER A 47 4.54 -1.74 -12.26
N ASN A 48 5.22 -1.35 -11.18
CA ASN A 48 6.06 -2.26 -10.40
C ASN A 48 5.21 -3.16 -9.48
N PRO A 49 5.72 -4.35 -9.14
CA PRO A 49 5.05 -5.22 -8.17
C PRO A 49 4.95 -4.50 -6.82
N PRO A 50 3.75 -4.48 -6.21
CA PRO A 50 3.59 -3.84 -4.92
C PRO A 50 4.18 -4.70 -3.82
N VAL A 51 4.65 -4.04 -2.77
CA VAL A 51 5.30 -4.68 -1.62
C VAL A 51 4.56 -4.37 -0.32
N TYR A 52 3.90 -3.20 -0.27
CA TYR A 52 3.24 -2.68 0.91
C TYR A 52 1.79 -2.34 0.60
N LEU A 53 0.97 -2.51 1.63
CA LEU A 53 -0.42 -2.12 1.70
C LEU A 53 -0.55 -1.07 2.81
N VAL A 54 -1.13 0.07 2.47
CA VAL A 54 -1.37 1.21 3.36
C VAL A 54 -2.89 1.35 3.53
N VAL A 55 -3.41 1.16 4.74
CA VAL A 55 -4.86 1.16 5.04
C VAL A 55 -5.22 1.99 6.26
#